data_AF-A0A316U153-F1
#
_entry.id   AF-A0A316U153-F1
#
_cell.length_a   1.000
_cell.length_b   1.000
_cell.length_c   1.000
_cell.angle_alpha   90.00
_cell.angle_beta   90.00
_cell.angle_gamma   90.00
#
_symmetry.space_group_name_H-M   'P 1'
#
loop_
_entity.id
_entity.type
_entity.pdbx_description
1 polymer ?
#
loop_
_entity_poly.entity_id
_entity_poly.type
_entity_poly.pdbx_seq_one_letter_code
_entity_poly.pdbx_strand_id
1 'polypeptide(L)'
;MFLLGRQLPDSQKVSIALTAFYGLSHTLASRLCARLQLHEAAKVGELTDGQVTQMSAYLSSPGSIPAQQGKITRSPLIGQKGKETSTSTSSSASSSSSSSSSSTSLPPSQRASPSSDPLRSLLLESDLRRAMQANIAHHRNVGSYKGKRHQQGLPVRGQRTSSNGLTARKLNRIERRGYASLVGSSR
;
A
#
# COMPACT_ATOMS: atom_id res chain seq x y z
N MET A 1 -13.08 8.92 -12.48
CA MET A 1 -11.93 9.81 -12.19
C MET A 1 -10.68 9.40 -13.00
N PHE A 2 -9.80 10.33 -13.42
CA PHE A 2 -8.50 10.01 -14.05
C PHE A 2 -7.33 10.30 -13.10
N LEU A 3 -6.38 9.37 -12.98
CA LEU A 3 -5.21 9.48 -12.10
C LEU A 3 -4.01 8.76 -12.72
N LEU A 4 -2.86 9.44 -12.84
CA LEU A 4 -1.61 8.91 -13.40
C LEU A 4 -1.76 8.16 -14.74
N GLY A 5 -2.65 8.63 -15.61
CA GLY A 5 -2.88 8.03 -16.93
C GLY A 5 -3.83 6.82 -16.94
N ARG A 6 -4.48 6.50 -15.81
CA ARG A 6 -5.53 5.48 -15.73
C ARG A 6 -6.88 6.07 -15.32
N GLN A 7 -7.95 5.51 -15.88
CA GLN A 7 -9.31 5.82 -15.47
C GLN A 7 -9.73 4.89 -14.34
N LEU A 8 -10.13 5.47 -13.21
CA LEU A 8 -10.71 4.77 -12.08
C LEU A 8 -12.24 4.90 -12.14
N PRO A 9 -12.97 3.78 -11.96
CA PRO A 9 -14.42 3.81 -11.89
C PRO A 9 -14.92 4.38 -10.56
N ASP A 10 -15.89 5.28 -10.63
CA ASP A 10 -16.34 6.08 -9.47
C ASP A 10 -17.16 5.26 -8.45
N SER A 11 -17.76 4.15 -8.89
CA SER A 11 -18.59 3.27 -8.05
C SER A 11 -17.78 2.37 -7.12
N GLN A 12 -16.48 2.17 -7.41
CA GLN A 12 -15.64 1.26 -6.65
C GLN A 12 -15.06 1.93 -5.40
N LYS A 13 -14.72 1.11 -4.41
CA LYS A 13 -13.96 1.55 -3.24
C LYS A 13 -12.55 1.98 -3.67
N VAL A 14 -12.02 3.03 -3.05
CA VAL A 14 -10.67 3.56 -3.38
C VAL A 14 -9.60 2.47 -3.24
N SER A 15 -9.67 1.66 -2.18
CA SER A 15 -8.70 0.57 -1.94
C SER A 15 -8.67 -0.49 -3.05
N ILE A 16 -9.81 -0.74 -3.71
CA ILE A 16 -9.92 -1.68 -4.84
C ILE A 16 -9.46 -0.98 -6.11
N ALA A 17 -9.91 0.25 -6.34
CA ALA A 17 -9.57 1.01 -7.53
C ALA A 17 -8.05 1.25 -7.65
N LEU A 18 -7.34 1.44 -6.52
CA LEU A 18 -5.88 1.56 -6.51
C LEU A 18 -5.14 0.29 -6.98
N THR A 19 -5.74 -0.88 -6.84
CA THR A 19 -5.13 -2.12 -7.36
C THR A 19 -5.14 -2.21 -8.88
N ALA A 20 -5.84 -1.31 -9.57
CA ALA A 20 -5.75 -1.17 -11.02
C ALA A 20 -4.37 -0.69 -11.47
N PHE A 21 -3.62 0.01 -10.61
CA PHE A 21 -2.26 0.45 -10.90
C PHE A 21 -1.27 -0.70 -10.75
N TYR A 22 -0.42 -0.85 -11.76
CA TYR A 22 0.65 -1.84 -11.71
C TYR A 22 1.68 -1.47 -10.64
N GLY A 23 1.95 -2.42 -9.73
CA GLY A 23 2.83 -2.21 -8.58
C GLY A 23 2.09 -1.95 -7.26
N LEU A 24 0.80 -1.63 -7.30
CA LEU A 24 -0.03 -1.50 -6.09
C LEU A 24 -0.79 -2.79 -5.80
N SER A 25 -0.66 -3.27 -4.57
CA SER A 25 -1.41 -4.41 -4.03
C SER A 25 -2.47 -3.95 -3.03
N HIS A 26 -3.37 -4.85 -2.65
CA HIS A 26 -4.41 -4.53 -1.68
C HIS A 26 -3.85 -4.06 -0.32
N THR A 27 -2.74 -4.67 0.12
CA THR A 27 -2.07 -4.28 1.38
C THR A 27 -1.44 -2.89 1.29
N LEU A 28 -0.84 -2.55 0.15
CA LEU A 28 -0.28 -1.22 -0.06
C LEU A 28 -1.38 -0.16 -0.20
N ALA A 29 -2.45 -0.48 -0.92
CA ALA A 29 -3.60 0.41 -1.09
C ALA A 29 -4.27 0.73 0.26
N SER A 30 -4.52 -0.27 1.11
CA SER A 30 -5.06 -0.05 2.47
C SER A 30 -4.16 0.85 3.31
N ARG A 31 -2.83 0.61 3.30
CA ARG A 31 -1.88 1.48 4.02
C ARG A 31 -1.84 2.91 3.47
N LEU A 32 -1.93 3.07 2.16
CA LEU A 32 -1.97 4.37 1.51
C LEU A 32 -3.23 5.14 1.90
N CYS A 33 -4.40 4.48 1.86
CA CYS A 33 -5.65 5.07 2.33
C CYS A 33 -5.56 5.50 3.80
N ALA A 34 -4.98 4.67 4.67
CA ALA A 34 -4.78 5.00 6.08
C ALA A 34 -3.89 6.25 6.25
N ARG A 35 -2.83 6.40 5.44
CA ARG A 35 -1.94 7.58 5.48
C ARG A 35 -2.62 8.85 4.99
N LEU A 36 -3.45 8.75 3.96
CA LEU A 36 -4.22 9.87 3.40
C LEU A 36 -5.53 10.12 4.17
N GLN A 37 -5.76 9.43 5.29
CA GLN A 37 -6.96 9.55 6.12
C GLN A 37 -8.26 9.29 5.33
N LEU A 38 -8.18 8.38 4.36
CA LEU A 38 -9.33 7.93 3.58
C LEU A 38 -9.99 6.75 4.29
N HIS A 39 -11.31 6.85 4.47
CA HIS A 39 -12.09 5.75 5.05
C HIS A 39 -12.10 4.55 4.10
N GLU A 40 -12.02 3.32 4.64
CA GLU A 40 -11.90 2.09 3.82
C GLU A 40 -13.12 1.82 2.94
N ALA A 41 -14.30 2.31 3.35
CA ALA A 41 -15.53 2.19 2.57
C ALA A 41 -15.74 3.34 1.57
N ALA A 42 -14.89 4.37 1.57
CA ALA A 42 -15.03 5.52 0.68
C ALA A 42 -14.95 5.09 -0.80
N LYS A 43 -15.86 5.63 -1.61
CA LYS A 43 -15.86 5.42 -3.05
C LYS A 43 -15.00 6.45 -3.76
N VAL A 44 -14.54 6.10 -4.96
CA VAL A 44 -13.73 7.02 -5.79
C VAL A 44 -14.50 8.28 -6.16
N GLY A 45 -15.82 8.19 -6.39
CA GLY A 45 -16.65 9.35 -6.70
C GLY A 45 -16.93 10.30 -5.52
N GLU A 46 -16.68 9.86 -4.28
CA GLU A 46 -16.91 10.65 -3.07
C GLU A 46 -15.65 11.42 -2.62
N LEU A 47 -14.55 11.27 -3.35
CA LEU A 47 -13.26 11.86 -2.99
C LEU A 47 -13.22 13.35 -3.31
N THR A 48 -12.66 14.13 -2.39
CA THR A 48 -12.47 15.58 -2.61
C THR A 48 -11.26 15.84 -3.51
N ASP A 49 -11.27 16.94 -4.26
CA ASP A 49 -10.15 17.31 -5.14
C ASP A 49 -8.82 17.47 -4.38
N GLY A 50 -8.88 17.91 -3.13
CA GLY A 50 -7.72 17.97 -2.24
C GLY A 50 -7.14 16.59 -1.94
N GLN A 51 -7.98 15.61 -1.63
CA GLN A 51 -7.56 14.21 -1.42
C GLN A 51 -7.01 13.59 -2.71
N VAL A 52 -7.61 13.90 -3.85
CA VAL A 52 -7.12 13.48 -5.17
C VAL A 52 -5.72 14.03 -5.44
N THR A 53 -5.51 15.32 -5.17
CA THR A 53 -4.22 15.99 -5.36
C THR A 53 -3.15 15.44 -4.42
N GLN A 54 -3.51 15.15 -3.16
CA GLN A 54 -2.60 14.51 -2.21
C GLN A 54 -2.22 13.10 -2.66
N MET A 55 -3.20 12.33 -3.14
CA MET A 55 -2.98 10.98 -3.64
C MET A 55 -2.09 10.97 -4.89
N SER A 56 -2.30 11.89 -5.84
CA SER A 56 -1.47 12.01 -7.04
C SER A 56 -0.04 12.42 -6.70
N ALA A 57 0.13 13.41 -5.82
CA ALA A 57 1.44 13.86 -5.35
C ALA A 57 2.19 12.72 -4.64
N TYR A 58 1.49 11.91 -3.83
CA TYR A 58 2.08 10.77 -3.13
C TYR A 58 2.54 9.67 -4.08
N LEU A 59 1.68 9.28 -5.03
CA LEU A 59 2.02 8.25 -5.99
C LEU A 59 3.16 8.69 -6.94
N SER A 60 3.24 9.98 -7.26
CA SER A 60 4.37 10.53 -8.02
C SER A 60 5.66 10.62 -7.20
N SER A 61 5.56 10.88 -5.89
CA SER A 61 6.71 11.01 -4.99
C SER A 61 6.38 10.43 -3.59
N PRO A 62 6.67 9.14 -3.35
CA PRO A 62 6.28 8.43 -2.13
C PRO A 62 6.93 8.94 -0.83
N GLY A 63 7.94 9.81 -0.95
CA GLY A 63 8.61 10.47 0.18
C GLY A 63 8.02 11.81 0.59
N SER A 64 7.12 12.40 -0.22
CA SER A 64 6.68 13.79 -0.08
C SER A 64 5.73 14.01 1.11
N ILE A 65 4.92 13.01 1.48
CA ILE A 65 3.92 13.16 2.54
C ILE A 65 4.39 12.45 3.83
N PRO A 66 4.67 13.18 4.92
CA PRO A 66 5.01 12.56 6.20
C PRO A 66 3.84 11.71 6.67
N ALA A 67 4.12 10.53 7.23
CA ALA A 67 3.09 9.75 7.91
C ALA A 67 2.51 10.62 9.04
N GLN A 68 1.27 11.09 8.87
CA GLN A 68 0.62 11.86 9.92
C GLN A 68 0.43 10.94 11.11
N GLN A 69 1.08 11.28 12.23
CA GLN A 69 0.87 10.59 13.49
C GLN A 69 -0.60 10.76 13.83
N GLY A 70 -1.36 9.67 13.84
CA GLY A 70 -2.77 9.70 14.20
C GLY A 70 -2.90 10.38 15.56
N LYS A 71 -3.55 11.55 15.61
CA LYS A 71 -3.97 12.12 16.88
C LYS A 71 -5.06 11.19 17.40
N ILE A 72 -4.73 10.36 18.38
CA ILE A 72 -5.71 9.60 19.12
C ILE A 72 -6.52 10.65 19.90
N THR A 73 -7.63 11.12 19.35
CA THR A 73 -8.64 11.84 20.12
C THR A 73 -9.28 10.81 21.04
N ARG A 74 -8.64 10.57 22.18
CA ARG A 74 -9.33 10.00 23.34
C ARG A 74 -10.37 11.03 23.74
N SER A 75 -11.59 10.92 23.21
CA SER A 75 -12.75 11.49 23.88
C SER A 75 -12.79 10.91 25.29
N PRO A 76 -12.85 11.73 26.35
CA PRO A 76 -12.98 11.20 27.69
C PRO A 76 -14.30 10.43 27.73
N LEU A 77 -14.25 9.17 28.13
CA LEU A 77 -15.43 8.37 28.45
C LEU A 77 -16.20 9.13 29.52
N ILE A 78 -17.30 9.76 29.11
CA ILE A 78 -18.30 10.36 30.00
C ILE A 78 -19.01 9.23 30.75
N GLY A 79 -19.15 9.44 32.05
CA GLY A 79 -19.26 8.40 33.05
C GLY A 79 -20.54 7.55 33.01
N GLN A 80 -20.38 6.30 33.44
CA GLN A 80 -21.46 5.58 34.10
C GLN A 80 -21.30 5.74 35.61
N LYS A 81 -22.38 6.25 36.19
CA LYS A 81 -22.63 6.61 37.58
C LYS A 81 -22.73 5.32 38.42
N GLY A 82 -22.02 5.23 39.54
CA GLY A 82 -22.08 4.01 40.37
C GLY A 82 -21.35 4.04 41.72
N LYS A 83 -21.76 4.95 42.61
CA LYS A 83 -21.85 4.77 44.07
C LYS A 83 -20.60 4.34 44.87
N GLU A 84 -19.89 5.30 45.45
CA GLU A 84 -19.09 5.11 46.67
C GLU A 84 -19.26 6.33 47.61
N THR A 85 -19.55 6.05 48.88
CA THR A 85 -19.90 7.00 49.95
C THR A 85 -18.71 7.26 50.89
N SER A 86 -18.57 8.53 51.33
CA SER A 86 -17.78 9.02 52.50
C SER A 86 -16.24 8.92 52.38
N THR A 87 -15.36 9.85 52.77
CA THR A 87 -15.42 11.04 53.65
C THR A 87 -14.14 11.89 53.42
N SER A 88 -14.18 13.15 53.86
CA SER A 88 -13.19 14.25 53.85
C SER A 88 -11.71 13.92 54.14
N THR A 89 -10.77 14.67 53.51
CA THR A 89 -9.76 15.54 54.18
C THR A 89 -8.83 16.27 53.18
N SER A 90 -8.50 17.51 53.49
CA SER A 90 -7.59 18.42 52.78
C SER A 90 -6.12 18.16 53.11
N SER A 91 -5.23 18.20 52.12
CA SER A 91 -3.87 18.75 52.30
C SER A 91 -3.14 18.94 50.96
N SER A 92 -2.57 20.12 50.83
CA SER A 92 -1.52 20.52 49.89
C SER A 92 -0.24 19.70 50.10
N ALA A 93 0.34 19.17 49.03
CA ALA A 93 1.78 18.96 48.92
C ALA A 93 2.19 18.71 47.47
N SER A 94 3.15 19.50 47.01
CA SER A 94 4.04 19.21 45.89
C SER A 94 4.56 17.77 45.92
N SER A 95 4.48 17.06 44.80
CA SER A 95 5.37 15.93 44.55
C SER A 95 5.56 15.74 43.04
N SER A 96 6.82 15.89 42.65
CA SER A 96 7.46 15.12 41.61
C SER A 96 6.85 13.72 41.51
N SER A 97 6.17 13.43 40.40
CA SER A 97 5.67 12.09 40.12
C SER A 97 6.19 11.63 38.77
N SER A 98 7.39 11.09 38.82
CA SER A 98 7.71 9.83 38.14
C SER A 98 6.47 8.93 38.14
N SER A 99 5.78 8.87 37.00
CA SER A 99 4.63 7.99 36.80
C SER A 99 4.82 7.27 35.48
N SER A 100 5.64 6.22 35.59
CA SER A 100 5.35 4.88 35.08
C SER A 100 4.02 4.73 34.35
N SER A 101 3.98 5.16 33.08
CA SER A 101 2.93 4.70 32.17
C SER A 101 3.34 3.32 31.68
N SER A 102 2.68 2.28 32.19
CA SER A 102 2.63 0.94 31.62
C SER A 102 2.01 1.02 30.22
N SER A 103 2.82 1.49 29.28
CA SER A 103 2.68 1.15 27.89
C SER A 103 2.77 -0.37 27.81
N THR A 104 1.80 -1.02 27.19
CA THR A 104 2.11 -2.21 26.41
C THR A 104 3.00 -1.74 25.24
N SER A 105 4.21 -1.30 25.56
CA SER A 105 5.24 -0.97 24.60
C SER A 105 5.64 -2.31 24.01
N LEU A 106 5.23 -2.54 22.78
CA LEU A 106 5.86 -3.57 21.96
C LEU A 106 7.39 -3.43 22.16
N PRO A 107 8.10 -4.53 22.44
CA PRO A 107 9.53 -4.49 22.71
C PRO A 107 10.26 -3.75 21.57
N PRO A 108 11.43 -3.12 21.82
CA PRO A 108 12.16 -2.38 20.79
C PRO A 108 12.40 -3.16 19.48
N SER A 109 12.48 -4.49 19.55
CA SER A 109 12.57 -5.40 18.41
C SER A 109 11.30 -5.51 17.56
N GLN A 110 10.13 -5.20 18.12
CA GLN A 110 8.82 -5.22 17.47
C GLN A 110 8.35 -3.83 17.02
N ARG A 111 9.11 -2.76 17.28
CA ARG A 111 8.83 -1.45 16.68
C ARG A 111 9.18 -1.52 15.18
N ALA A 112 8.17 -1.36 14.32
CA ALA A 112 8.41 -1.15 12.90
C ALA A 112 9.32 0.09 12.75
N SER A 113 10.52 -0.10 12.21
CA SER A 113 11.43 1.02 11.99
C SER A 113 10.84 1.93 10.90
N PRO A 114 10.93 3.27 11.03
CA PRO A 114 10.39 4.19 10.02
C PRO A 114 11.09 4.04 8.65
N SER A 115 12.23 3.38 8.60
CA SER A 115 12.95 2.96 7.39
C SER A 115 12.37 1.72 6.71
N SER A 116 11.56 0.91 7.40
CA SER A 116 10.94 -0.30 6.84
C SER A 116 9.59 -0.04 6.18
N ASP A 117 9.15 1.22 6.05
CA ASP A 117 7.85 1.52 5.45
C ASP A 117 7.89 1.23 3.94
N PRO A 118 7.16 0.21 3.46
CA PRO A 118 7.21 -0.19 2.05
C PRO A 118 6.56 0.84 1.12
N LEU A 119 5.81 1.80 1.67
CA LEU A 119 5.23 2.86 0.86
C LEU A 119 6.26 3.90 0.41
N ARG A 120 7.42 3.99 1.07
CA ARG A 120 8.44 5.01 0.78
C ARG A 120 9.25 4.72 -0.49
N SER A 121 9.34 3.45 -0.89
CA SER A 121 10.13 2.97 -2.03
C SER A 121 9.27 2.51 -3.21
N LEU A 122 8.02 2.98 -3.32
CA LEU A 122 7.10 2.53 -4.36
C LEU A 122 7.58 2.97 -5.75
N LEU A 123 7.69 2.01 -6.66
CA LEU A 123 7.80 2.24 -8.10
C LEU A 123 6.46 1.87 -8.73
N LEU A 124 5.94 2.73 -9.60
CA LEU A 124 4.60 2.58 -10.18
C LEU A 124 4.67 2.40 -11.70
N GLU A 125 3.66 1.71 -12.23
CA GLU A 125 3.32 1.56 -13.64
C GLU A 125 4.50 1.59 -14.62
N SER A 126 4.79 2.74 -15.25
CA SER A 126 5.84 2.88 -16.25
C SER A 126 7.22 2.52 -15.71
N ASP A 127 7.51 2.95 -14.48
CA ASP A 127 8.84 2.85 -13.90
C ASP A 127 9.12 1.42 -13.46
N LEU A 128 8.13 0.76 -12.86
CA LEU A 128 8.25 -0.65 -12.49
C LEU A 128 8.39 -1.53 -13.74
N ARG A 129 7.60 -1.25 -14.80
CA ARG A 129 7.71 -1.95 -16.08
C ARG A 129 9.06 -1.71 -16.74
N ARG A 130 9.56 -0.47 -16.77
CA ARG A 130 10.87 -0.11 -17.33
C ARG A 130 12.00 -0.80 -16.59
N ALA A 131 11.96 -0.79 -15.26
CA ALA A 131 12.94 -1.49 -14.42
C ALA A 131 12.94 -3.00 -14.68
N MET A 132 11.77 -3.62 -14.77
CA MET A 132 11.66 -5.05 -15.13
C MET A 132 12.19 -5.35 -16.53
N GLN A 133 11.84 -4.53 -17.52
CA GLN A 133 12.34 -4.69 -18.89
C GLN A 133 13.85 -4.51 -18.96
N ALA A 134 14.42 -3.53 -18.26
CA ALA A 134 15.86 -3.32 -18.16
C ALA A 134 16.57 -4.53 -17.54
N ASN A 135 16.02 -5.10 -16.47
CA ASN A 135 16.57 -6.32 -15.85
C ASN A 135 16.55 -7.52 -16.80
N ILE A 136 15.44 -7.72 -17.54
CA ILE A 136 15.34 -8.80 -18.53
C ILE A 136 16.32 -8.56 -19.69
N ALA A 137 16.40 -7.34 -20.20
CA ALA A 137 17.32 -6.96 -21.26
C ALA A 137 18.77 -7.19 -20.83
N HIS A 138 19.12 -6.81 -19.61
CA HIS A 138 20.44 -7.07 -19.05
C HIS A 138 20.76 -8.57 -19.01
N HIS A 139 19.84 -9.41 -18.50
CA HIS A 139 20.04 -10.86 -18.50
C HIS A 139 20.19 -11.46 -19.91
N ARG A 140 19.51 -10.89 -20.92
CA ARG A 140 19.64 -11.30 -22.33
C ARG A 140 21.01 -10.89 -22.89
N ASN A 141 21.44 -9.66 -22.65
CA ASN A 141 22.73 -9.13 -23.12
C ASN A 141 23.91 -9.91 -22.54
N VAL A 142 23.85 -10.25 -21.24
CA VAL A 142 24.88 -11.07 -20.57
C VAL A 142 24.91 -12.52 -21.10
N GLY A 143 23.84 -12.99 -21.74
CA GLY A 143 23.78 -14.37 -22.26
C GLY A 143 23.54 -15.44 -21.18
N SER A 144 23.11 -15.05 -19.97
CA SER A 144 22.80 -15.96 -18.86
C SER A 144 21.69 -16.95 -19.24
N TYR A 145 21.64 -18.12 -18.57
CA TYR A 145 20.56 -19.09 -18.73
C TYR A 145 19.17 -18.44 -18.59
N LYS A 146 18.98 -17.53 -17.62
CA LYS A 146 17.72 -16.78 -17.46
C LYS A 146 17.38 -15.96 -18.70
N GLY A 147 18.37 -15.27 -19.28
CA GLY A 147 18.23 -14.49 -20.50
C GLY A 147 17.79 -15.33 -21.69
N LYS A 148 18.45 -16.48 -21.92
CA LYS A 148 18.08 -17.42 -22.99
C LYS A 148 16.64 -17.93 -22.84
N ARG A 149 16.22 -18.26 -21.61
CA ARG A 149 14.83 -18.69 -21.33
C ARG A 149 13.81 -17.58 -21.59
N HIS A 150 14.11 -16.35 -21.16
CA HIS A 150 13.27 -15.18 -21.44
C HIS A 150 13.16 -14.88 -22.95
N GLN A 151 14.25 -15.00 -23.71
CA GLN A 151 14.24 -14.84 -25.17
C GLN A 151 13.36 -15.89 -25.86
N GLN A 152 13.37 -17.12 -25.37
CA GLN A 152 12.54 -18.22 -25.89
C GLN A 152 11.08 -18.18 -25.38
N GLY A 153 10.75 -17.31 -24.42
CA GLY A 153 9.44 -17.23 -23.77
C GLY A 153 9.15 -18.44 -22.88
N LEU A 154 10.17 -19.10 -22.34
CA LEU A 154 10.03 -20.28 -21.50
C LEU A 154 10.15 -19.94 -20.01
N PRO A 155 9.50 -20.71 -19.11
CA PRO A 155 9.65 -20.54 -17.68
C PRO A 155 11.11 -20.64 -17.22
N VAL A 156 11.50 -19.79 -16.27
CA VAL A 156 12.91 -19.67 -15.83
C VAL A 156 13.22 -20.55 -14.61
N ARG A 157 12.23 -20.86 -13.77
CA ARG A 157 12.40 -21.57 -12.48
C ARG A 157 12.48 -23.11 -12.60
N GLY A 158 13.05 -23.64 -13.69
CA GLY A 158 13.25 -25.09 -13.86
C GLY A 158 11.98 -25.91 -14.11
N GLN A 159 10.87 -25.27 -14.45
CA GLN A 159 9.64 -25.99 -14.82
C GLN A 159 9.85 -26.80 -16.11
N ARG A 160 9.25 -28.01 -16.17
CA ARG A 160 9.32 -28.90 -17.34
C ARG A 160 8.62 -28.27 -18.55
N THR A 161 9.32 -28.20 -19.69
CA THR A 161 8.81 -27.60 -20.94
C THR A 161 8.73 -28.58 -22.12
N SER A 162 8.96 -29.88 -21.90
CA SER A 162 8.86 -30.88 -22.97
C SER A 162 7.42 -31.06 -23.45
N SER A 163 6.47 -31.31 -22.53
CA SER A 163 5.06 -31.53 -22.87
C SER A 163 4.26 -30.23 -23.02
N ASN A 164 4.51 -29.24 -22.15
CA ASN A 164 3.69 -28.01 -22.05
C ASN A 164 4.36 -26.76 -22.64
N GLY A 165 5.39 -26.93 -23.47
CA GLY A 165 6.21 -25.83 -23.99
C GLY A 165 5.41 -24.76 -24.75
N LEU A 166 4.44 -25.18 -25.57
CA LEU A 166 3.62 -24.25 -26.38
C LEU A 166 2.72 -23.36 -25.52
N THR A 167 1.99 -23.95 -24.57
CA THR A 167 1.15 -23.23 -23.62
C THR A 167 1.98 -22.29 -22.77
N ALA A 168 3.15 -22.74 -22.31
CA ALA A 168 4.06 -21.92 -21.53
C ALA A 168 4.54 -20.70 -22.34
N ARG A 169 4.91 -20.85 -23.62
CA ARG A 169 5.31 -19.73 -24.48
C ARG A 169 4.18 -18.74 -24.73
N LYS A 170 2.94 -19.23 -24.87
CA LYS A 170 1.76 -18.37 -25.03
C LYS A 170 1.52 -17.49 -23.80
N LEU A 171 1.65 -18.07 -22.61
CA LEU A 171 1.29 -17.41 -21.33
C LEU A 171 2.45 -16.61 -20.70
N ASN A 172 3.71 -16.96 -20.96
CA ASN A 172 4.89 -16.26 -20.42
C ASN A 172 5.28 -15.06 -21.27
N ARG A 173 4.41 -14.06 -21.32
CA ARG A 173 4.68 -12.74 -21.93
C ARG A 173 4.95 -11.71 -20.84
N ILE A 174 5.76 -10.71 -21.16
CA ILE A 174 6.08 -9.58 -20.26
C ILE A 174 4.80 -8.77 -19.98
N GLU A 175 4.10 -8.40 -21.05
CA GLU A 175 2.73 -7.89 -20.99
C GLU A 175 1.78 -9.07 -20.79
N ARG A 176 1.57 -9.50 -19.54
CA ARG A 176 0.36 -10.27 -19.24
C ARG A 176 -0.80 -9.35 -19.53
N ARG A 177 -1.73 -9.74 -20.41
CA ARG A 177 -3.03 -9.07 -20.52
C ARG A 177 -3.55 -8.96 -19.09
N GLY A 178 -3.51 -7.74 -18.55
CA GLY A 178 -3.95 -7.52 -17.19
C GLY A 178 -5.39 -7.97 -17.11
N TYR A 179 -5.76 -8.67 -16.05
CA TYR A 179 -7.15 -8.72 -15.61
C TYR A 179 -7.57 -7.33 -15.10
N ALA A 180 -7.30 -6.28 -15.87
CA ALA A 180 -8.00 -5.03 -15.68
C ALA A 180 -9.42 -5.36 -16.14
N SER A 181 -10.38 -5.17 -15.24
CA SER A 181 -11.78 -5.12 -15.63
C SER A 181 -11.91 -4.01 -16.68
N LEU A 182 -11.83 -4.38 -17.96
CA LEU A 182 -12.29 -3.55 -19.06
C LEU A 182 -13.82 -3.48 -18.92
N VAL A 183 -14.30 -2.69 -17.98
CA VAL A 183 -15.67 -2.21 -17.99
C VAL A 183 -15.70 -1.17 -19.10
N GLY A 184 -16.00 -1.61 -20.33
CA GLY A 184 -16.17 -0.73 -21.48
C GLY A 184 -15.36 -1.07 -22.73
N SER A 185 -15.37 -2.33 -23.17
CA SER A 185 -15.20 -2.61 -24.60
C SER A 185 -16.49 -3.28 -25.09
N SER A 186 -17.53 -2.47 -25.33
CA SER A 186 -18.65 -2.93 -26.14
C SER A 186 -18.08 -3.31 -27.50
N ARG A 187 -18.34 -4.54 -27.93
CA ARG A 187 -18.37 -4.88 -29.35
C ARG A 187 -19.67 -4.36 -29.94
#